data_AF-A0A7C8UTC8-F1
#
_entry.id   AF-A0A7C8UTC8-F1
#
_cell.length_a   1.000
_cell.length_b   1.000
_cell.length_c   1.000
_cell.angle_alpha   90.00
_cell.angle_beta   90.00
_cell.angle_gamma   90.00
#
_symmetry.space_group_name_H-M   'P 1'
#
loop_
_entity.id
_entity.type
_entity.pdbx_description
1 polymer ?
#
loop_
_entity_poly.entity_id
_entity_poly.type
_entity_poly.pdbx_seq_one_letter_code
_entity_poly.pdbx_strand_id
1 'polypeptide(L)'
;MKADRSVRRISAEVNCELERVAAVIRLKEIEKRWIEEKRPLCTEMQTRVHEMMPVSQYSTFPQHESITDLRIHSATNNQLFLSVPESMPFNRKDAGEALGLLPADVRMPHSELIEVEKMKLDGVDVQTMVKVEMEREQREAEETKAKRERREKRLGAGKVVETERFRFRLKPANAAAVGHRYGVPAEDRKRGINKIPTRVV
;
A
#
# COMPACT_ATOMS: atom_id res chain seq x y z
N MET A 1 -2.29 -11.89 -14.33
CA MET A 1 -3.55 -12.19 -13.62
C MET A 1 -4.55 -12.67 -14.66
N LYS A 2 -5.31 -13.74 -14.40
CA LYS A 2 -6.35 -14.23 -15.32
C LYS A 2 -7.77 -13.83 -14.91
N ALA A 3 -7.92 -12.96 -13.90
CA ALA A 3 -9.21 -12.51 -13.37
C ALA A 3 -9.17 -11.01 -13.07
N ASP A 4 -10.28 -10.31 -13.38
CA ASP A 4 -10.52 -8.87 -13.18
C ASP A 4 -10.71 -8.48 -11.69
N ARG A 5 -10.06 -9.19 -10.76
CA ARG A 5 -10.20 -8.93 -9.32
C ARG A 5 -9.16 -7.93 -8.84
N SER A 6 -9.56 -7.00 -7.97
CA SER A 6 -8.63 -6.09 -7.33
C SER A 6 -7.71 -6.83 -6.33
N VAL A 7 -6.52 -6.28 -6.08
CA VAL A 7 -5.60 -6.82 -5.06
C VAL A 7 -6.27 -6.83 -3.68
N ARG A 8 -7.12 -5.83 -3.39
CA ARG A 8 -7.80 -5.70 -2.10
C ARG A 8 -8.83 -6.79 -1.89
N ARG A 9 -9.62 -7.10 -2.91
CA ARG A 9 -10.53 -8.22 -2.88
C ARG A 9 -9.84 -9.57 -2.73
N ILE A 10 -8.75 -9.81 -3.47
CA ILE A 10 -7.96 -11.05 -3.32
C ILE A 10 -7.44 -11.19 -1.88
N SER A 11 -6.97 -10.09 -1.30
CA SER A 11 -6.47 -10.04 0.07
C SER A 11 -7.56 -10.39 1.11
N ALA A 12 -8.78 -9.86 0.94
CA ALA A 12 -9.91 -10.22 1.79
C ALA A 12 -10.40 -11.67 1.57
N GLU A 13 -10.40 -12.17 0.33
CA GLU A 13 -10.78 -13.56 0.01
C GLU A 13 -9.79 -14.57 0.61
N VAL A 14 -8.49 -14.26 0.58
CA VAL A 14 -7.40 -15.16 0.99
C VAL A 14 -6.97 -14.95 2.45
N ASN A 15 -7.48 -13.91 3.11
CA ASN A 15 -7.04 -13.49 4.46
C ASN A 15 -5.51 -13.31 4.55
N CYS A 16 -4.94 -12.62 3.56
CA CYS A 16 -3.54 -12.24 3.51
C CYS A 16 -3.43 -10.72 3.36
N GLU A 17 -2.39 -10.10 3.91
CA GLU A 17 -2.11 -8.66 3.80
C GLU A 17 -1.88 -8.24 2.34
N LEU A 18 -2.30 -7.02 2.00
CA LEU A 18 -2.15 -6.41 0.67
C LEU A 18 -0.70 -6.44 0.18
N GLU A 19 0.26 -6.15 1.07
CA GLU A 19 1.69 -6.12 0.75
C GLU A 19 2.20 -7.49 0.32
N ARG A 20 1.76 -8.56 1.01
CA ARG A 20 2.10 -9.94 0.70
C ARG A 20 1.51 -10.38 -0.63
N VAL A 21 0.22 -10.12 -0.86
CA VAL A 21 -0.44 -10.44 -2.15
C VAL A 21 0.29 -9.76 -3.31
N ALA A 22 0.62 -8.49 -3.17
CA ALA A 22 1.37 -7.74 -4.18
C ALA A 22 2.80 -8.30 -4.40
N ALA A 23 3.47 -8.76 -3.34
CA ALA A 23 4.78 -9.40 -3.46
C ALA A 23 4.71 -10.75 -4.21
N VAL A 24 3.72 -11.60 -3.89
CA VAL A 24 3.52 -12.88 -4.55
C VAL A 24 3.25 -12.69 -6.04
N ILE A 25 2.41 -11.71 -6.42
CA ILE A 25 2.14 -11.40 -7.83
C ILE A 25 3.45 -11.01 -8.54
N ARG A 26 4.25 -10.11 -7.97
CA ARG A 26 5.54 -9.68 -8.54
C ARG A 26 6.53 -10.83 -8.70
N LEU A 27 6.66 -11.70 -7.70
CA LEU A 27 7.54 -12.87 -7.77
C LEU A 27 7.06 -13.86 -8.84
N LYS A 28 5.75 -14.07 -8.96
CA LYS A 28 5.17 -14.92 -10.01
C LYS A 28 5.34 -14.36 -11.42
N GLU A 29 5.34 -13.04 -11.58
CA GLU A 29 5.68 -12.42 -12.87
C GLU A 29 7.14 -12.65 -13.26
N ILE A 30 8.06 -12.59 -12.30
CA ILE A 30 9.48 -12.91 -12.51
C ILE A 30 9.65 -14.38 -12.89
N GLU A 31 8.98 -15.29 -12.18
CA GLU A 31 9.02 -16.74 -12.47
C GLU A 31 8.52 -17.03 -13.89
N LYS A 32 7.41 -16.42 -14.31
CA LYS A 32 6.90 -16.54 -15.69
C LYS A 32 7.93 -16.07 -16.71
N ARG A 33 8.53 -14.90 -16.49
CA ARG A 33 9.58 -14.38 -17.37
C ARG A 33 10.79 -15.33 -17.44
N TRP A 34 11.19 -15.95 -16.33
CA TRP A 34 12.30 -16.90 -16.33
C TRP A 34 11.98 -18.17 -17.10
N ILE A 35 10.75 -18.66 -17.01
CA ILE A 35 10.26 -19.79 -17.80
C ILE A 35 10.25 -19.43 -19.30
N GLU A 36 9.79 -18.24 -19.66
CA GLU A 36 9.83 -17.71 -21.04
C GLU A 36 11.27 -17.60 -21.57
N GLU A 37 12.19 -17.11 -20.75
CA GLU A 37 13.63 -17.04 -21.05
C GLU A 37 14.35 -18.40 -20.97
N LYS A 38 13.64 -19.49 -20.63
CA LYS A 38 14.19 -20.85 -20.43
C LYS A 38 15.35 -20.91 -19.43
N ARG A 39 15.31 -20.05 -18.41
CA ARG A 39 16.29 -20.11 -17.30
C ARG A 39 15.98 -21.30 -16.39
N PRO A 40 17.00 -22.00 -15.87
CA PRO A 40 16.78 -23.08 -14.92
C PRO A 40 16.21 -22.52 -13.60
N LEU A 41 15.13 -23.12 -13.12
CA LEU A 41 14.55 -22.84 -11.80
C LEU A 41 15.19 -23.75 -10.74
N CYS A 42 15.38 -23.24 -9.53
CA CYS A 42 15.95 -24.01 -8.42
C CYS A 42 14.87 -24.83 -7.69
N THR A 43 14.23 -25.75 -8.42
CA THR A 43 13.08 -26.52 -7.94
C THR A 43 13.43 -27.46 -6.79
N GLU A 44 14.59 -28.11 -6.83
CA GLU A 44 15.01 -29.04 -5.78
C GLU A 44 15.17 -28.34 -4.42
N MET A 45 15.89 -27.22 -4.39
CA MET A 45 16.06 -26.45 -3.17
C MET A 45 14.72 -25.89 -2.68
N GLN A 46 13.89 -25.37 -3.59
CA GLN A 46 12.55 -24.87 -3.24
C GLN A 46 11.71 -25.95 -2.55
N THR A 47 11.65 -27.16 -3.10
CA THR A 47 10.88 -28.26 -2.51
C THR A 47 11.40 -28.62 -1.12
N ARG A 48 12.73 -28.74 -0.95
CA ARG A 48 13.34 -29.05 0.35
C ARG A 48 13.09 -27.98 1.40
N VAL A 49 13.24 -26.70 1.05
CA VAL A 49 12.98 -25.59 1.98
C VAL A 49 11.49 -25.51 2.33
N HIS A 50 10.61 -25.77 1.35
CA HIS A 50 9.17 -25.78 1.58
C HIS A 50 8.73 -26.90 2.54
N GLU A 51 9.35 -28.08 2.48
CA GLU A 51 9.11 -29.19 3.42
C GLU A 51 9.50 -28.85 4.87
N MET A 52 10.43 -27.90 5.06
CA MET A 52 10.91 -27.50 6.39
C MET A 52 10.03 -26.46 7.08
N MET A 53 9.20 -25.73 6.33
CA MET A 53 8.43 -24.61 6.83
C MET A 53 6.96 -24.99 7.03
N PRO A 54 6.27 -24.46 8.05
CA PRO A 54 4.82 -24.66 8.18
C PRO A 54 4.10 -24.00 7.00
N VAL A 55 3.15 -24.74 6.42
CA VAL A 55 2.38 -24.28 5.26
C VAL A 55 0.91 -24.11 5.66
N SER A 56 0.38 -22.91 5.47
CA SER A 56 -1.06 -22.68 5.54
C SER A 56 -1.68 -23.02 4.18
N GLN A 57 -2.58 -24.00 4.15
CA GLN A 57 -3.40 -24.23 2.98
C GLN A 57 -4.47 -23.14 2.87
N TYR A 58 -4.88 -22.81 1.64
CA TYR A 58 -6.00 -21.89 1.44
C TYR A 58 -7.27 -22.50 2.02
N SER A 59 -7.72 -21.94 3.14
CA SER A 59 -8.93 -22.30 3.86
C SER A 59 -9.53 -21.02 4.44
N THR A 60 -10.85 -21.00 4.63
CA THR A 60 -11.51 -19.88 5.30
C THR A 60 -11.02 -19.72 6.74
N PHE A 61 -10.70 -20.85 7.40
CA PHE A 61 -10.12 -20.89 8.75
C PHE A 61 -9.12 -22.05 8.89
N PRO A 62 -8.03 -21.87 9.66
CA PRO A 62 -7.58 -20.62 10.28
C PRO A 62 -7.11 -19.58 9.25
N GLN A 63 -7.18 -18.29 9.60
CA GLN A 63 -6.67 -17.19 8.77
C GLN A 63 -5.15 -17.30 8.60
N HIS A 64 -4.61 -16.90 7.44
CA HIS A 64 -3.16 -16.89 7.22
C HIS A 64 -2.48 -15.81 8.07
N GLU A 65 -3.04 -14.60 8.08
CA GLU A 65 -2.59 -13.47 8.90
C GLU A 65 -3.74 -12.48 9.14
N SER A 66 -3.54 -11.51 10.04
CA SER A 66 -4.51 -10.45 10.27
C SER A 66 -4.45 -9.41 9.15
N ILE A 67 -5.58 -9.21 8.47
CA ILE A 67 -5.70 -8.20 7.40
C ILE A 67 -6.12 -6.82 7.94
N THR A 68 -6.58 -6.76 9.19
CA THR A 68 -7.13 -5.56 9.83
C THR A 68 -6.15 -4.83 10.73
N ASP A 69 -4.89 -5.28 10.78
CA ASP A 69 -3.89 -4.72 11.68
C ASP A 69 -3.59 -3.25 11.36
N LEU A 70 -3.59 -2.43 12.41
CA LEU A 70 -3.32 -1.01 12.35
C LEU A 70 -1.93 -0.71 12.91
N ARG A 71 -1.15 0.09 12.18
CA ARG A 71 0.09 0.65 12.72
C ARG A 71 -0.22 1.63 13.84
N ILE A 72 0.34 1.37 15.02
CA ILE A 72 0.24 2.25 16.19
C ILE A 72 0.90 3.59 15.85
N HIS A 73 0.15 4.68 16.02
CA HIS A 73 0.66 6.03 15.78
C HIS A 73 1.28 6.58 17.07
N SER A 74 2.32 7.40 16.98
CA SER A 74 2.96 7.96 18.19
C SER A 74 1.96 8.74 19.07
N ALA A 75 1.04 9.48 18.45
CA ALA A 75 -0.01 10.21 19.16
C ALA A 75 -0.96 9.30 19.99
N THR A 76 -1.18 8.03 19.58
CA THR A 76 -2.05 7.10 20.33
C THR A 76 -1.37 6.50 21.56
N ASN A 77 -0.06 6.70 21.74
CA ASN A 77 0.68 6.15 22.90
C ASN A 77 0.47 6.98 24.17
N ASN A 78 -0.05 8.20 24.05
CA ASN A 78 -0.24 9.10 25.18
C ASN A 78 -1.48 8.69 25.99
N GLN A 79 -1.34 8.64 27.30
CA GLN A 79 -2.48 8.46 28.21
C GLN A 79 -3.23 9.79 28.35
N LEU A 80 -4.46 9.85 27.84
CA LEU A 80 -5.29 11.04 27.81
C LEU A 80 -6.58 10.81 28.60
N PHE A 81 -6.85 11.68 29.58
CA PHE A 81 -8.13 11.72 30.30
C PHE A 81 -8.81 13.04 29.97
N LEU A 82 -9.92 12.98 29.25
CA LEU A 82 -10.68 14.15 28.83
C LEU A 82 -11.85 14.39 29.77
N SER A 83 -12.04 15.64 30.18
CA SER A 83 -13.26 16.08 30.86
C SER A 83 -14.35 16.33 29.81
N VAL A 84 -15.26 15.37 29.67
CA VAL A 84 -16.44 15.46 28.80
C VAL A 84 -17.71 15.64 29.64
N PRO A 85 -18.79 16.25 29.09
CA PRO A 85 -20.07 16.29 29.78
C PRO A 85 -20.56 14.88 30.16
N GLU A 86 -21.22 14.76 31.31
CA GLU A 86 -21.72 13.48 31.83
C GLU A 86 -22.66 12.72 30.87
N SER A 87 -23.34 13.45 29.99
CA SER A 87 -24.29 12.91 29.02
C SER A 87 -23.72 12.78 27.59
N MET A 88 -22.44 13.09 27.36
CA MET A 88 -21.86 13.06 26.02
C MET A 88 -21.56 11.62 25.58
N PRO A 89 -22.09 11.14 24.43
CA PRO A 89 -21.70 9.85 23.86
C PRO A 89 -20.33 9.99 23.19
N PHE A 90 -19.27 9.54 23.87
CA PHE A 90 -17.90 9.63 23.37
C PHE A 90 -17.54 8.45 22.46
N ASN A 91 -17.40 8.70 21.16
CA ASN A 91 -17.19 7.68 20.13
C ASN A 91 -15.74 7.61 19.63
N ARG A 92 -15.44 6.61 18.80
CA ARG A 92 -14.12 6.46 18.14
C ARG A 92 -13.73 7.66 17.28
N LYS A 93 -14.72 8.36 16.72
CA LYS A 93 -14.50 9.60 15.96
C LYS A 93 -14.00 10.72 16.88
N ASP A 94 -14.65 10.93 18.01
CA ASP A 94 -14.29 11.95 18.99
C ASP A 94 -12.91 11.65 19.62
N ALA A 95 -12.62 10.36 19.87
CA ALA A 95 -11.29 9.92 20.28
C ALA A 95 -10.22 10.22 19.23
N GLY A 96 -10.53 10.02 17.95
CA GLY A 96 -9.65 10.39 16.83
C GLY A 96 -9.39 11.89 16.79
N GLU A 97 -10.43 12.71 16.89
CA GLU A 97 -10.34 14.17 16.91
C GLU A 97 -9.50 14.68 18.09
N ALA A 98 -9.71 14.13 19.29
CA ALA A 98 -8.92 14.47 20.47
C ALA A 98 -7.41 14.15 20.31
N LEU A 99 -7.07 13.15 19.51
CA LEU A 99 -5.70 12.77 19.19
C LEU A 99 -5.16 13.44 17.91
N GLY A 100 -5.98 14.22 17.20
CA GLY A 100 -5.63 14.83 15.90
C GLY A 100 -5.47 13.80 14.78
N LEU A 101 -6.18 12.67 14.84
CA LEU A 101 -6.08 11.55 13.92
C LEU A 101 -7.44 11.16 13.32
N LEU A 102 -7.40 10.49 12.17
CA LEU A 102 -8.56 9.77 11.65
C LEU A 102 -8.88 8.57 12.56
N PRO A 103 -10.17 8.21 12.73
CA PRO A 103 -10.57 7.04 13.51
C PRO A 103 -10.03 5.74 12.91
N ALA A 104 -9.90 4.72 13.77
CA ALA A 104 -9.37 3.41 13.39
C ALA A 104 -10.07 2.80 12.16
N ASP A 105 -11.40 2.90 12.13
CA ASP A 105 -12.27 2.38 11.06
C ASP A 105 -11.86 2.87 9.66
N VAL A 106 -11.41 4.11 9.55
CA VAL A 106 -11.01 4.74 8.27
C VAL A 106 -9.55 4.45 7.92
N ARG A 107 -8.70 4.25 8.94
CA ARG A 107 -7.26 4.00 8.75
C ARG A 107 -6.94 2.56 8.37
N MET A 108 -7.88 1.64 8.56
CA MET A 108 -7.69 0.23 8.32
C MET A 108 -7.46 -0.05 6.83
N PRO A 109 -6.55 -0.97 6.45
CA PRO A 109 -6.31 -1.29 5.04
C PRO A 109 -7.57 -1.73 4.28
N HIS A 110 -8.49 -2.40 5.00
CA HIS A 110 -9.73 -2.96 4.51
C HIS A 110 -10.97 -2.28 5.10
N SER A 111 -11.06 -0.95 4.96
CA SER A 111 -12.22 -0.18 5.44
C SER A 111 -13.55 -0.62 4.79
N GLU A 112 -13.52 -1.16 3.57
CA GLU A 112 -14.68 -1.69 2.86
C GLU A 112 -15.39 -2.82 3.60
N LEU A 113 -14.65 -3.64 4.36
CA LEU A 113 -15.25 -4.75 5.10
C LEU A 113 -16.24 -4.26 6.17
N ILE A 114 -16.05 -3.04 6.68
CA ILE A 114 -16.98 -2.41 7.63
C ILE A 114 -18.30 -2.06 6.95
N GLU A 115 -18.25 -1.58 5.71
CA GLU A 115 -19.45 -1.25 4.92
C GLU A 115 -20.23 -2.52 4.57
N VAL A 116 -19.52 -3.57 4.12
CA VAL A 116 -20.10 -4.88 3.86
C VAL A 116 -20.79 -5.45 5.10
N GLU A 117 -20.15 -5.36 6.27
CA GLU A 117 -20.72 -5.88 7.50
C GLU A 117 -21.95 -5.08 7.95
N LYS A 118 -21.96 -3.75 7.75
CA LYS A 118 -23.16 -2.93 7.97
C LYS A 118 -24.32 -3.34 7.05
N MET A 119 -24.06 -3.56 5.77
CA MET A 119 -25.10 -4.01 4.83
C MET A 119 -25.67 -5.38 5.21
N LYS A 120 -24.84 -6.28 5.75
CA LYS A 120 -25.33 -7.57 6.28
C LYS A 120 -26.23 -7.37 7.50
N LEU A 121 -25.87 -6.47 8.42
CA LEU A 121 -26.69 -6.15 9.59
C LEU A 121 -28.04 -5.54 9.18
N ASP A 122 -28.05 -4.73 8.12
CA ASP A 122 -29.25 -4.14 7.54
C ASP A 122 -30.09 -5.14 6.72
N GLY A 123 -29.62 -6.39 6.56
CA GLY A 123 -30.35 -7.45 5.84
C GLY A 123 -30.40 -7.27 4.33
N VAL A 124 -29.46 -6.52 3.75
CA VAL A 124 -29.36 -6.29 2.31
C VAL A 124 -29.10 -7.61 1.57
N ASP A 125 -29.56 -7.74 0.32
CA ASP A 125 -29.31 -8.95 -0.47
C ASP A 125 -27.84 -9.06 -0.93
N VAL A 126 -27.33 -10.29 -1.00
CA VAL A 126 -25.93 -10.56 -1.37
C VAL A 126 -25.61 -10.05 -2.78
N GLN A 127 -26.55 -10.15 -3.73
CA GLN A 127 -26.28 -9.65 -5.08
C GLN A 127 -26.13 -8.14 -5.11
N THR A 128 -26.91 -7.43 -4.30
CA THR A 128 -26.79 -5.98 -4.17
C THR A 128 -25.47 -5.58 -3.52
N MET A 129 -25.01 -6.29 -2.48
CA MET A 129 -23.68 -6.05 -1.88
C MET A 129 -22.56 -6.21 -2.91
N VAL A 130 -22.59 -7.30 -3.69
CA VAL A 130 -21.57 -7.57 -4.71
C VAL A 130 -21.55 -6.45 -5.76
N LYS A 131 -22.71 -5.94 -6.18
CA LYS A 131 -22.77 -4.81 -7.13
C LYS A 131 -22.14 -3.55 -6.57
N VAL A 132 -22.43 -3.21 -5.32
CA VAL A 132 -21.86 -2.02 -4.66
C VAL A 132 -20.33 -2.13 -4.55
N GLU A 133 -19.82 -3.28 -4.15
CA GLU A 133 -18.38 -3.54 -4.09
C GLU A 133 -17.72 -3.45 -5.47
N MET A 134 -18.34 -4.02 -6.51
CA MET A 134 -17.82 -3.92 -7.88
C MET A 134 -17.75 -2.47 -8.38
N GLU A 135 -18.77 -1.65 -8.10
CA GLU A 135 -18.76 -0.22 -8.45
C GLU A 135 -17.65 0.54 -7.71
N ARG A 136 -17.42 0.21 -6.43
CA ARG A 136 -16.32 0.78 -5.64
C ARG A 136 -14.97 0.42 -6.23
N GLU A 137 -14.74 -0.86 -6.54
CA GLU A 137 -13.50 -1.33 -7.18
C GLU A 137 -13.23 -0.60 -8.50
N GLN A 138 -14.27 -0.38 -9.32
CA GLN A 138 -14.16 0.37 -10.57
C GLN A 138 -13.76 1.83 -10.35
N ARG A 139 -14.41 2.54 -9.41
CA ARG A 139 -14.06 3.92 -9.08
C ARG A 139 -12.62 4.05 -8.57
N GLU A 140 -12.20 3.14 -7.70
CA GLU A 140 -10.82 3.12 -7.20
C GLU A 140 -9.80 2.81 -8.31
N ALA A 141 -10.14 1.92 -9.25
CA ALA A 141 -9.30 1.63 -10.41
C ALA A 141 -9.16 2.85 -11.34
N GLU A 142 -10.25 3.58 -11.59
CA GLU A 142 -10.24 4.82 -12.36
C GLU A 142 -9.42 5.91 -11.67
N GLU A 143 -9.59 6.10 -10.36
CA GLU A 143 -8.80 7.06 -9.59
C GLU A 143 -7.30 6.73 -9.63
N THR A 144 -6.94 5.47 -9.43
CA THR A 144 -5.53 5.05 -9.45
C THR A 144 -4.93 5.21 -10.84
N LYS A 145 -5.68 4.91 -11.90
CA LYS A 145 -5.29 5.16 -13.29
C LYS A 145 -5.09 6.66 -13.55
N ALA A 146 -6.04 7.50 -13.16
CA ALA A 146 -5.94 8.95 -13.29
C ALA A 146 -4.75 9.53 -12.50
N LYS A 147 -4.48 9.03 -11.29
CA LYS A 147 -3.30 9.40 -10.48
C LYS A 147 -1.98 9.02 -11.19
N ARG A 148 -1.91 7.83 -11.81
CA ARG A 148 -0.75 7.38 -12.61
C ARG A 148 -0.53 8.28 -13.83
N GLU A 149 -1.58 8.54 -14.60
CA GLU A 149 -1.51 9.42 -15.78
C GLU A 149 -1.09 10.85 -15.41
N ARG A 150 -1.62 11.41 -14.31
CA ARG A 150 -1.19 12.72 -13.79
C ARG A 150 0.29 12.72 -13.42
N ARG A 151 0.78 11.63 -12.80
CA ARG A 151 2.20 11.48 -12.43
C ARG A 151 3.08 11.39 -13.68
N GLU A 152 2.67 10.63 -14.70
CA GLU A 152 3.38 10.51 -15.97
C GLU A 152 3.44 11.84 -16.72
N LYS A 153 2.31 12.55 -16.84
CA LYS A 153 2.26 13.89 -17.42
C LYS A 153 3.20 14.86 -16.70
N ARG A 154 3.25 14.82 -15.36
CA ARG A 154 4.18 15.64 -14.57
C ARG A 154 5.64 15.27 -14.80
N LEU A 155 5.95 13.99 -14.98
CA LEU A 155 7.31 13.52 -15.27
C LEU A 155 7.75 13.84 -16.70
N GLY A 156 6.80 13.83 -17.65
CA GLY A 156 7.01 14.13 -19.06
C GLY A 156 7.02 15.63 -19.40
N ALA A 157 6.61 16.51 -18.49
CA ALA A 157 6.60 17.96 -18.68
C ALA A 157 8.00 18.62 -18.84
N GLY A 158 9.08 17.83 -18.73
CA GLY A 158 10.43 18.32 -18.96
C GLY A 158 10.80 18.39 -20.44
N LYS A 159 11.57 19.40 -20.84
CA LYS A 159 12.13 19.49 -22.20
C LYS A 159 13.20 18.42 -22.37
N VAL A 160 13.00 17.51 -23.32
CA VAL A 160 14.01 16.51 -23.70
C VAL A 160 14.79 17.06 -24.89
N VAL A 161 16.10 17.23 -24.72
CA VAL A 161 17.02 17.65 -25.78
C VAL A 161 17.93 16.47 -26.09
N GLU A 162 17.80 15.93 -27.29
CA GLU A 162 18.62 14.81 -27.76
C GLU A 162 19.87 15.35 -28.44
N THR A 163 21.00 14.74 -28.11
CA THR A 163 22.30 14.97 -28.75
C THR A 163 22.84 13.61 -29.21
N GLU A 164 23.94 13.61 -29.95
CA GLU A 164 24.53 12.38 -30.51
C GLU A 164 24.86 11.32 -29.44
N ARG A 165 25.32 11.74 -28.25
CA ARG A 165 25.74 10.82 -27.17
C ARG A 165 24.75 10.73 -26.01
N PHE A 166 24.02 11.81 -25.72
CA PHE A 166 23.21 11.92 -24.51
C PHE A 166 21.83 12.49 -24.79
N ARG A 167 20.87 12.09 -23.94
CA ARG A 167 19.53 12.67 -23.89
C ARG A 167 19.40 13.52 -22.62
N PHE A 168 19.46 14.84 -22.77
CA PHE A 168 19.31 15.78 -21.67
C PHE A 168 17.82 15.93 -21.32
N ARG A 169 17.47 15.68 -20.05
CA ARG A 169 16.10 15.85 -19.53
C ARG A 169 16.05 17.08 -18.63
N LEU A 170 15.63 18.22 -19.17
CA LEU A 170 15.53 19.48 -18.46
C LEU A 170 14.18 19.56 -17.75
N LYS A 171 14.18 19.42 -16.42
CA LYS A 171 12.97 19.52 -15.61
C LYS A 171 12.78 20.95 -15.12
N PRO A 172 11.58 21.55 -15.29
CA PRO A 172 11.29 22.84 -14.68
C PRO A 172 11.37 22.71 -13.16
N ALA A 173 11.97 23.70 -12.51
CA ALA A 173 12.17 23.73 -11.07
C ALA A 173 11.93 25.15 -10.53
N ASN A 174 11.39 25.25 -9.33
CA ASN A 174 11.24 26.53 -8.64
C ASN A 174 12.61 26.98 -8.09
N ALA A 175 13.00 28.22 -8.37
CA ALA A 175 14.34 28.75 -8.10
C ALA A 175 14.79 28.64 -6.63
N ALA A 176 13.86 28.69 -5.66
CA ALA A 176 14.17 28.59 -4.23
C ALA A 176 14.11 27.16 -3.66
N ALA A 177 13.58 26.19 -4.42
CA ALA A 177 13.32 24.84 -3.93
C ALA A 177 14.39 23.81 -4.32
N VAL A 178 15.15 24.08 -5.39
CA VAL A 178 16.11 23.14 -5.98
C VAL A 178 17.49 23.77 -6.07
N GLY A 179 18.52 23.06 -5.60
CA GLY A 179 19.91 23.49 -5.63
C GLY A 179 20.69 23.01 -4.40
N HIS A 180 22.01 23.25 -4.40
CA HIS A 180 22.84 23.05 -3.21
C HIS A 180 22.70 24.27 -2.29
N ARG A 181 22.36 24.03 -1.02
CA ARG A 181 22.18 25.11 -0.04
C ARG A 181 23.53 25.72 0.35
N TYR A 182 23.62 27.03 0.37
CA TYR A 182 24.80 27.77 0.85
C TYR A 182 24.84 27.83 2.38
N GLY A 183 26.04 27.97 2.95
CA GLY A 183 26.24 28.09 4.40
C GLY A 183 26.12 26.78 5.20
N VAL A 184 26.01 25.63 4.53
CA VAL A 184 25.95 24.31 5.16
C VAL A 184 27.29 23.59 4.95
N PRO A 185 28.08 23.29 6.02
CA PRO A 185 29.34 22.57 5.88
C PRO A 185 29.12 21.10 5.48
N ALA A 186 30.13 20.49 4.88
CA ALA A 186 30.10 19.06 4.57
C ALA A 186 29.89 18.22 5.84
N GLU A 187 28.93 17.31 5.80
CA GLU A 187 28.61 16.49 6.97
C GLU A 187 29.42 15.20 7.03
N ASP A 188 30.34 14.95 6.10
CA ASP A 188 31.03 13.65 5.91
C ASP A 188 31.73 13.07 7.14
N ARG A 189 32.10 13.92 8.11
CA ARG A 189 32.78 13.55 9.37
C ARG A 189 31.81 13.27 10.51
N LYS A 190 30.52 13.60 10.38
CA LYS A 190 29.51 13.32 11.41
C LYS A 190 29.22 11.82 11.46
N ARG A 191 29.12 11.30 12.67
CA ARG A 191 28.77 9.89 12.92
C ARG A 191 27.30 9.64 12.57
N GLY A 192 27.01 8.50 11.97
CA GLY A 192 25.63 8.07 11.69
C GLY A 192 25.03 8.57 10.37
N ILE A 193 25.84 9.18 9.49
CA ILE A 193 25.35 9.61 8.17
C ILE A 193 25.36 8.47 7.17
N ASN A 194 24.20 8.26 6.54
CA ASN A 194 24.02 7.28 5.48
C ASN A 194 24.67 7.77 4.18
N LYS A 195 25.75 7.09 3.77
CA LYS A 195 26.45 7.33 2.49
C LYS A 195 26.10 6.29 1.40
N ILE A 196 25.12 5.43 1.71
CA ILE A 196 24.64 4.35 0.84
C ILE A 196 23.35 4.84 0.16
N PRO A 197 23.08 4.47 -1.11
CA PRO A 197 21.82 4.80 -1.76
C PRO A 197 20.61 4.32 -0.95
N THR A 198 19.78 5.25 -0.48
CA THR A 198 18.58 4.94 0.32
C THR A 198 17.37 4.55 -0.52
N ARG A 199 17.45 4.72 -1.84
CA ARG A 199 16.39 4.39 -2.78
C ARG A 199 16.98 3.95 -4.12
N VAL A 200 16.62 2.75 -4.56
CA VAL A 200 16.88 2.26 -5.90
C VAL A 200 15.57 2.37 -6.67
N VAL A 201 15.57 3.19 -7.73
CA VAL A 201 14.40 3.47 -8.58
C VAL A 201 14.64 2.89 -9.95
#